data_AF-A0A8J3TYU6-F1
#
_entry.id   AF-A0A8J3TYU6-F1
#
_cell.length_a   1.000
_cell.length_b   1.000
_cell.length_c   1.000
_cell.angle_alpha   90.00
_cell.angle_beta   90.00
_cell.angle_gamma   90.00
#
_symmetry.space_group_name_H-M   'P 1'
#
loop_
_entity.id
_entity.type
_entity.pdbx_description
1 polymer ?
#
loop_
_entity_poly.entity_id
_entity_poly.type
_entity_poly.pdbx_seq_one_letter_code
_entity_poly.pdbx_strand_id
1 'polypeptide(L)'
;MTIVIHPDDEIDPAWAAASSLSEVSALARAGRTVMVTLPEDETEAVAAAAAFAWAGATVFRTPHQVRQALDMTEVLLGRRSPALTRRGLA
;
A
#
# COMPACT_ATOMS: atom_id res chain seq x y z
N MET A 1 6.31 -5.81 -5.01
CA MET A 1 7.20 -4.68 -4.68
C MET A 1 6.32 -3.46 -4.49
N THR A 2 6.45 -2.77 -3.36
CA THR A 2 5.59 -1.65 -2.99
C THR A 2 6.28 -0.33 -3.28
N ILE A 3 5.59 0.57 -3.98
CA ILE A 3 6.09 1.89 -4.42
C ILE A 3 5.25 2.97 -3.74
N VAL A 4 5.90 4.00 -3.21
CA VAL A 4 5.25 5.20 -2.67
C VAL A 4 5.80 6.39 -3.44
N ILE A 5 4.92 7.21 -4.00
CA ILE A 5 5.26 8.38 -4.80
C ILE A 5 4.60 9.64 -4.22
N HIS A 6 5.26 10.78 -4.37
CA HIS A 6 4.69 12.08 -4.04
C HIS A 6 3.54 12.42 -5.02
N PRO A 7 2.56 13.25 -4.63
CA PRO A 7 1.51 13.68 -5.55
C PRO A 7 2.06 14.34 -6.83
N ASP A 8 3.16 15.05 -6.75
CA ASP A 8 3.74 15.74 -7.92
C ASP A 8 4.63 14.85 -8.81
N ASP A 9 4.83 13.58 -8.44
CA ASP A 9 5.63 12.65 -9.23
C ASP A 9 4.89 12.20 -10.50
N GLU A 10 5.66 11.92 -11.55
CA GLU A 10 5.14 11.36 -12.80
C GLU A 10 4.56 9.95 -12.58
N ILE A 11 3.41 9.70 -13.21
CA ILE A 11 2.69 8.43 -13.12
C ILE A 11 2.96 7.61 -14.38
N ASP A 12 3.39 6.37 -14.21
CA ASP A 12 3.50 5.42 -15.33
C ASP A 12 2.09 5.11 -15.88
N PRO A 13 1.81 5.39 -17.18
CA PRO A 13 0.50 5.16 -17.78
C PRO A 13 0.10 3.68 -17.82
N ALA A 14 1.02 2.74 -17.60
CA ALA A 14 0.71 1.31 -17.51
C ALA A 14 0.01 0.92 -16.20
N TRP A 15 0.11 1.75 -15.15
CA TRP A 15 -0.51 1.48 -13.85
C TRP A 15 -2.03 1.70 -13.91
N ALA A 16 -2.78 0.77 -13.33
CA ALA A 16 -4.23 0.88 -13.22
C ALA A 16 -4.59 1.70 -11.98
N ALA A 17 -5.17 2.88 -12.18
CA ALA A 17 -5.73 3.67 -11.07
C ALA A 17 -7.01 3.00 -10.54
N ALA A 18 -7.17 2.99 -9.21
CA ALA A 18 -8.37 2.50 -8.55
C ALA A 18 -8.71 3.37 -7.34
N SER A 19 -10.00 3.44 -6.99
CA SER A 19 -10.48 4.26 -5.87
C SER A 19 -11.30 3.48 -4.83
N SER A 20 -11.42 2.16 -4.98
CA SER A 20 -12.16 1.31 -4.04
C SER A 20 -11.47 -0.04 -3.80
N LEU A 21 -11.71 -0.65 -2.64
CA LEU A 21 -11.09 -1.92 -2.27
C LEU A 21 -11.47 -3.07 -3.22
N SER A 22 -12.71 -3.08 -3.69
CA SER A 22 -13.22 -4.09 -4.63
C SER A 22 -12.53 -3.96 -5.99
N GLU A 23 -12.38 -2.74 -6.49
CA GLU A 23 -11.68 -2.45 -7.75
C GLU A 23 -10.20 -2.83 -7.67
N VAL A 24 -9.52 -2.43 -6.58
CA VAL A 24 -8.13 -2.83 -6.33
C VAL A 24 -7.99 -4.35 -6.33
N SER A 25 -8.85 -5.05 -5.60
CA SER A 25 -8.82 -6.51 -5.53
C SER A 25 -9.05 -7.18 -6.89
N ALA A 26 -9.98 -6.65 -7.69
CA ALA A 26 -10.27 -7.18 -9.03
C ALA A 26 -9.08 -7.00 -9.98
N LEU A 27 -8.48 -5.80 -10.01
CA LEU A 27 -7.35 -5.48 -10.87
C LEU A 27 -6.07 -6.23 -10.44
N ALA A 28 -5.82 -6.36 -9.14
CA ALA A 28 -4.71 -7.13 -8.62
C ALA A 28 -4.82 -8.62 -8.98
N ARG A 29 -6.02 -9.20 -8.89
CA ARG A 29 -6.28 -10.58 -9.34
C ARG A 29 -6.10 -10.76 -10.85
N ALA A 30 -6.33 -9.70 -11.63
CA ALA A 30 -6.03 -9.66 -13.07
C ALA A 30 -4.54 -9.43 -13.37
N GLY A 31 -3.66 -9.39 -12.35
CA GLY A 31 -2.21 -9.22 -12.51
C GLY A 31 -1.79 -7.80 -12.88
N ARG A 32 -2.64 -6.80 -12.68
CA ARG A 32 -2.31 -5.39 -12.96
C ARG A 32 -1.49 -4.79 -11.81
N THR A 33 -0.57 -3.89 -12.15
CA THR A 33 0.01 -2.95 -11.18
C THR A 33 -1.06 -1.93 -10.83
N VAL A 34 -1.50 -1.89 -9.58
CA VAL A 34 -2.60 -1.03 -9.14
C VAL A 34 -2.06 0.14 -8.34
N MET A 35 -2.43 1.35 -8.76
CA MET A 35 -2.13 2.61 -8.10
C MET A 35 -3.36 3.15 -7.39
N VAL A 36 -3.17 3.64 -6.17
CA VAL A 36 -4.20 4.37 -5.41
C VAL A 36 -3.67 5.75 -5.02
N THR A 37 -4.54 6.75 -5.04
CA THR A 37 -4.27 8.06 -4.43
C THR A 37 -4.87 8.05 -3.02
N LEU A 38 -4.07 8.36 -2.02
CA LEU A 38 -4.51 8.33 -0.63
C LEU A 38 -5.14 9.66 -0.21
N PRO A 39 -5.98 9.66 0.85
CA PRO A 39 -6.52 10.88 1.44
C PRO A 39 -5.46 11.91 1.83
N GLU A 40 -5.86 13.18 1.93
CA GLU A 40 -5.00 14.29 2.35
C GLU A 40 -4.76 14.35 3.86
N ASP A 41 -5.62 13.74 4.68
CA ASP A 41 -5.36 13.59 6.11
C ASP A 41 -4.34 12.46 6.34
N GLU A 42 -3.33 12.71 7.16
CA GLU A 42 -2.24 11.75 7.41
C GLU A 42 -2.75 10.46 8.07
N THR A 43 -3.66 10.58 9.05
CA THR A 43 -4.19 9.41 9.76
C THR A 43 -5.04 8.55 8.84
N GLU A 44 -5.89 9.18 8.05
CA GLU A 44 -6.69 8.49 7.02
C GLU A 44 -5.80 7.88 5.95
N ALA A 45 -4.74 8.55 5.51
CA ALA A 45 -3.78 8.04 4.53
C ALA A 45 -3.08 6.76 5.02
N VAL A 46 -2.63 6.74 6.28
CA VAL A 46 -2.02 5.55 6.89
C VAL A 46 -3.00 4.37 6.93
N ALA A 47 -4.25 4.62 7.34
CA ALA A 47 -5.29 3.58 7.38
C ALA A 47 -5.65 3.06 5.98
N ALA A 48 -5.85 3.98 5.03
CA ALA A 48 -6.16 3.65 3.64
C ALA A 48 -5.01 2.89 2.97
N ALA A 49 -3.75 3.26 3.22
CA ALA A 49 -2.58 2.56 2.70
C ALA A 49 -2.59 1.09 3.10
N ALA A 50 -2.82 0.79 4.39
CA ALA A 50 -2.89 -0.57 4.89
C ALA A 50 -4.05 -1.37 4.25
N ALA A 51 -5.24 -0.75 4.16
CA ALA A 51 -6.42 -1.39 3.57
C ALA A 51 -6.24 -1.71 2.08
N PHE A 52 -5.74 -0.75 1.30
CA PHE A 52 -5.47 -0.94 -0.13
C PHE A 52 -4.31 -1.90 -0.40
N ALA A 53 -3.27 -1.91 0.44
CA ALA A 53 -2.21 -2.91 0.35
C ALA A 53 -2.75 -4.33 0.58
N TRP A 54 -3.65 -4.51 1.55
CA TRP A 54 -4.32 -5.78 1.77
C TRP A 54 -5.16 -6.23 0.58
N ALA A 55 -5.84 -5.27 -0.08
CA ALA A 55 -6.58 -5.50 -1.31
C ALA A 55 -5.68 -5.80 -2.54
N GLY A 56 -4.38 -5.51 -2.46
CA GLY A 56 -3.41 -5.82 -3.51
C GLY A 56 -2.87 -4.62 -4.29
N ALA A 57 -3.10 -3.38 -3.84
CA ALA A 57 -2.44 -2.21 -4.40
C ALA A 57 -0.92 -2.29 -4.19
N THR A 58 -0.15 -1.83 -5.17
CA THR A 58 1.32 -1.87 -5.16
C THR A 58 1.96 -0.50 -5.35
N VAL A 59 1.19 0.51 -5.76
CA VAL A 59 1.64 1.90 -5.89
C VAL A 59 0.72 2.83 -5.10
N PHE A 60 1.30 3.67 -4.25
CA PHE A 60 0.59 4.57 -3.35
C PHE A 60 1.04 6.01 -3.58
N ARG A 61 0.12 6.89 -3.99
CA ARG A 61 0.40 8.31 -4.20
C ARG A 61 -0.07 9.12 -2.99
N THR A 62 0.86 9.75 -2.29
CA THR A 62 0.59 10.50 -1.05
C THR A 62 1.78 11.39 -0.68
N PRO A 63 1.55 12.57 -0.05
CA PRO A 63 2.65 13.34 0.53
C PRO A 63 3.09 12.80 1.90
N HIS A 64 2.38 11.80 2.45
CA HIS A 64 2.50 11.35 3.84
C HIS A 64 3.37 10.10 4.02
N GLN A 65 3.89 9.92 5.23
CA GLN A 65 4.79 8.83 5.59
C GLN A 65 4.04 7.53 5.89
N VAL A 66 3.62 6.80 4.86
CA VAL A 66 2.84 5.55 5.00
C VAL A 66 3.67 4.25 4.98
N ARG A 67 4.99 4.36 4.77
CA ARG A 67 5.87 3.20 4.51
C ARG A 67 5.87 2.17 5.63
N GLN A 68 5.85 2.61 6.89
CA GLN A 68 5.82 1.70 8.04
C GLN A 68 4.53 0.85 8.07
N ALA A 69 3.38 1.44 7.75
CA ALA A 69 2.12 0.71 7.69
C ALA A 69 2.15 -0.34 6.57
N LEU A 70 2.69 0.02 5.39
CA LEU A 70 2.84 -0.90 4.26
C LEU A 70 3.79 -2.06 4.58
N ASP A 71 4.94 -1.78 5.20
CA ASP A 71 5.88 -2.82 5.63
C ASP A 71 5.23 -3.76 6.66
N MET A 72 4.42 -3.22 7.58
CA MET A 72 3.67 -4.03 8.55
C MET A 72 2.60 -4.89 7.88
N THR A 73 1.86 -4.35 6.91
CA THR A 73 0.89 -5.11 6.12
C THR A 73 1.56 -6.26 5.37
N GLU A 74 2.73 -6.06 4.76
CA GLU A 74 3.47 -7.13 4.08
C GLU A 74 3.92 -8.25 5.03
N VAL A 75 4.22 -7.92 6.29
CA VAL A 75 4.48 -8.93 7.33
C VAL A 75 3.21 -9.70 7.70
N LEU A 76 2.08 -9.01 7.89
CA LEU A 76 0.81 -9.66 8.19
C LEU A 76 0.33 -10.58 7.06
N LEU A 77 0.64 -10.21 5.81
CA LEU A 77 0.38 -11.03 4.63
C LEU A 77 1.41 -12.17 4.43
N GLY A 78 2.42 -12.28 5.29
CA GLY A 78 3.45 -13.33 5.21
C GLY A 78 4.44 -13.16 4.04
N ARG A 79 4.47 -11.99 3.39
CA ARG A 79 5.35 -11.69 2.25
C ARG A 79 6.72 -11.17 2.68
N ARG A 80 6.82 -10.70 3.92
CA ARG A 80 8.06 -10.18 4.54
C ARG A 80 8.20 -10.72 5.96
N SER A 81 9.43 -10.96 6.41
CA SER A 81 9.69 -11.21 7.83
C SER A 81 9.59 -9.93 8.67
N PRO A 82 9.08 -9.99 9.91
CA PRO A 82 9.08 -8.84 10.81
C PRO A 82 10.51 -8.34 11.05
N ALA A 83 10.69 -7.03 11.15
CA ALA A 83 12.01 -6.39 11.27
C ALA A 83 12.76 -6.77 12.55
N LEU A 84 12.04 -7.06 13.64
CA LEU A 84 12.60 -7.52 14.92
C LEU A 84 11.75 -8.65 15.49
N THR A 85 12.29 -9.87 15.49
CA THR A 85 11.71 -10.98 16.25
C THR A 85 12.28 -10.95 17.67
N ARG A 86 11.81 -10.05 18.55
CA ARG A 86 12.16 -10.15 19.98
C ARG A 86 11.31 -11.25 20.61
N ARG A 87 11.83 -12.48 20.63
CA ARG A 87 11.22 -13.59 21.39
C ARG A 87 11.50 -13.34 22.87
N GLY A 88 10.57 -12.71 23.58
CA GLY A 88 10.65 -12.56 25.03
C GLY A 88 9.77 -11.45 25.60
N LEU A 89 8.51 -11.78 25.87
CA LEU A 89 7.93 -11.38 27.15
C LEU A 89 8.26 -12.55 28.10
N ALA A 90 9.45 -12.50 28.68
CA ALA A 90 9.84 -13.35 29.80
C ALA A 90 9.69 -12.52 31.08
#